data_AF-A0A067MWX9-F1
#
_entry.id   AF-A0A067MWX9-F1
#
_cell.length_a   1.000
_cell.length_b   1.000
_cell.length_c   1.000
_cell.angle_alpha   90.00
_cell.angle_beta   90.00
_cell.angle_gamma   90.00
#
_symmetry.space_group_name_H-M   'P 1'
#
loop_
_entity.id
_entity.type
_entity.pdbx_description
1 polymer ?
#
loop_
_entity_poly.entity_id
_entity_poly.type
_entity_poly.pdbx_seq_one_letter_code
_entity_poly.pdbx_strand_id
1 'polypeptide(L)'
;PFEESRVKKILKMVQISDDLMEEQRREVQALIAEFADVFALSLKEVLPVDFIEHKLNVDKSVKLPKRVHQRPLTDAQHKWYTEVIDDMEVAGIISRIPPEEVKCTS
;
A
#
# COMPACT_ATOMS: atom_id res chain seq x y z
N PRO A 1 0.23 -4.25 25.63
CA PRO A 1 -0.35 -2.93 25.24
C PRO A 1 0.59 -2.20 24.27
N PHE A 2 0.05 -1.63 23.19
CA PHE A 2 0.85 -0.87 22.23
C PHE A 2 1.30 0.48 22.79
N GLU A 3 2.34 1.04 22.18
CA GLU A 3 2.87 2.35 22.55
C GLU A 3 1.81 3.44 22.32
N GLU A 4 1.57 4.28 23.32
CA GLU A 4 0.42 5.20 23.31
C GLU A 4 0.47 6.21 22.17
N SER A 5 1.66 6.69 21.78
CA SER A 5 1.78 7.67 20.71
C SER A 5 1.45 7.04 19.35
N ARG A 6 1.84 5.78 19.13
CA ARG A 6 1.40 4.98 17.97
C ARG A 6 -0.12 4.89 17.90
N VAL A 7 -0.78 4.45 18.98
CA VAL A 7 -2.25 4.27 19.02
C VAL A 7 -2.95 5.60 18.74
N LYS A 8 -2.51 6.70 19.36
CA LYS A 8 -3.05 8.05 19.11
C LYS A 8 -2.89 8.46 17.65
N LYS A 9 -1.77 8.13 17.01
CA LYS A 9 -1.53 8.44 15.60
C LYS A 9 -2.44 7.63 14.68
N ILE A 10 -2.64 6.33 14.96
CA ILE A 10 -3.57 5.48 14.20
C ILE A 10 -4.99 6.02 14.32
N LEU A 11 -5.47 6.28 15.54
CA LEU A 11 -6.82 6.83 15.78
C LEU A 11 -7.05 8.17 15.08
N LYS A 12 -6.00 8.99 14.92
CA LYS A 12 -6.06 10.25 14.17
C LYS A 12 -6.14 10.04 12.65
N MET A 13 -5.55 8.97 12.13
CA MET A 13 -5.51 8.67 10.70
C MET A 13 -6.74 7.88 10.22
N VAL A 14 -7.35 7.10 11.11
CA VAL A 14 -8.60 6.38 10.81
C VAL A 14 -9.76 7.36 10.80
N GLN A 15 -10.48 7.41 9.69
CA GLN A 15 -11.71 8.19 9.58
C GLN A 15 -12.90 7.36 10.09
N ILE A 16 -13.54 7.82 11.17
CA ILE A 16 -14.74 7.22 11.75
C ILE A 16 -15.93 8.12 11.42
N SER A 17 -16.95 7.59 10.73
CA SER A 17 -18.15 8.35 10.34
C SER A 17 -18.86 8.97 11.55
N ASP A 18 -19.58 10.07 11.31
CA ASP A 18 -20.39 10.76 12.31
C ASP A 18 -21.77 10.10 12.54
N ASP A 19 -22.08 9.04 11.80
CA ASP A 19 -23.33 8.27 11.96
C ASP A 19 -23.34 7.33 13.18
N LEU A 20 -22.27 7.32 13.97
CA LEU A 20 -22.14 6.50 15.17
C LEU A 20 -22.52 7.28 16.42
N MET A 21 -23.28 6.65 17.32
CA MET A 21 -23.46 7.16 18.67
C MET A 21 -22.12 7.17 19.42
N GLU A 22 -22.01 8.01 20.44
CA GLU A 22 -20.79 8.12 21.27
C GLU A 22 -20.31 6.78 21.83
N GLU A 23 -21.23 5.91 22.24
CA GLU A 23 -20.88 4.59 22.77
C GLU A 23 -20.27 3.69 21.69
N GLN A 24 -20.89 3.64 20.51
CA GLN A 24 -20.38 2.87 19.37
C GLN A 24 -19.04 3.41 18.89
N ARG A 25 -18.86 4.73 18.90
CA ARG A 25 -17.59 5.37 18.58
C ARG A 25 -16.49 4.94 19.54
N ARG A 26 -16.78 4.84 20.85
CA ARG A 26 -15.83 4.35 21.86
C ARG A 26 -15.47 2.89 21.64
N GLU A 27 -16.44 2.04 21.32
CA GLU A 27 -16.19 0.63 20.99
C GLU A 27 -15.26 0.49 19.78
N VAL A 28 -15.50 1.26 18.71
CA VAL A 28 -14.64 1.28 17.51
C VAL A 28 -13.22 1.76 17.86
N GLN A 29 -13.09 2.82 18.64
CA GLN A 29 -11.77 3.33 19.06
C GLN A 29 -11.02 2.32 19.93
N ALA A 30 -11.72 1.62 20.83
CA ALA A 30 -11.16 0.57 21.65
C ALA A 30 -10.66 -0.61 20.78
N LEU A 31 -11.46 -1.02 19.79
CA LEU A 31 -11.07 -2.07 18.85
C LEU A 31 -9.83 -1.69 18.02
N ILE A 32 -9.78 -0.46 17.52
CA ILE A 32 -8.60 0.03 16.78
C ILE A 32 -7.35 0.04 17.68
N ALA A 33 -7.51 0.42 18.95
CA ALA A 33 -6.41 0.42 19.91
C ALA A 33 -5.96 -1.00 20.29
N GLU A 34 -6.89 -1.95 20.38
CA GLU A 34 -6.62 -3.36 20.63
C GLU A 34 -5.82 -4.00 19.49
N PHE A 35 -6.11 -3.64 18.24
CA PHE A 35 -5.48 -4.18 17.03
C PHE A 35 -4.51 -3.18 16.36
N ALA A 36 -3.78 -2.40 17.16
CA ALA A 36 -2.92 -1.34 16.63
C ALA A 36 -1.67 -1.84 15.86
N ASP A 37 -1.36 -3.13 15.94
CA ASP A 37 -0.35 -3.85 15.14
C ASP A 37 -0.81 -4.14 13.72
N VAL A 38 -2.11 -4.26 13.47
CA VAL A 38 -2.67 -4.53 12.14
C VAL A 38 -2.48 -3.34 11.20
N PHE A 39 -2.41 -2.13 11.74
CA PHE A 39 -2.24 -0.91 10.96
C PHE A 39 -0.76 -0.63 10.70
N ALA A 40 -0.42 -0.31 9.45
CA ALA A 40 0.88 0.21 9.09
C ALA A 40 0.85 1.75 9.05
N LEU A 41 1.70 2.41 9.84
CA LEU A 41 1.84 3.88 9.84
C LEU A 41 2.81 4.39 8.77
N SER A 42 3.57 3.48 8.17
CA SER A 42 4.47 3.75 7.04
C SER A 42 4.63 2.52 6.17
N LEU A 43 5.03 2.70 4.91
CA LEU A 43 5.29 1.58 4.00
C LEU A 43 6.40 0.64 4.50
N LYS A 44 7.34 1.13 5.32
CA LYS A 44 8.41 0.31 5.92
C LYS A 44 7.91 -0.72 6.92
N GLU A 45 6.70 -0.55 7.45
CA GLU A 45 6.05 -1.54 8.32
C GLU A 45 5.37 -2.66 7.52
N VAL A 46 5.21 -2.48 6.20
CA VAL A 46 4.67 -3.50 5.30
C VAL A 46 5.81 -4.43 4.89
N LEU A 47 5.77 -5.66 5.39
CA LEU A 47 6.76 -6.69 5.06
C LEU A 47 6.25 -7.59 3.93
N PRO A 48 7.08 -7.86 2.91
CA PRO A 48 6.73 -8.85 1.90
C PRO A 48 6.62 -10.24 2.53
N VAL A 49 5.65 -11.02 2.06
CA VAL A 49 5.50 -12.43 2.43
C VAL A 49 6.56 -13.25 1.69
N ASP A 50 7.47 -13.88 2.43
CA ASP A 50 8.60 -14.66 1.88
C ASP A 50 8.31 -16.17 1.79
N PHE A 51 7.23 -16.64 2.43
CA PHE A 51 6.89 -18.06 2.51
C PHE A 51 5.84 -18.53 1.49
N ILE A 52 5.21 -17.62 0.73
CA ILE A 52 4.23 -17.94 -0.31
C ILE A 52 4.52 -17.12 -1.56
N GLU A 53 4.63 -17.81 -2.69
CA GLU A 53 4.68 -17.18 -4.02
C GLU A 53 3.29 -17.20 -4.67
N HIS A 54 2.78 -16.03 -5.05
CA HIS A 54 1.58 -15.95 -5.87
C HIS A 54 1.92 -16.21 -7.35
N LYS A 55 1.38 -17.29 -7.93
CA LYS A 55 1.56 -17.63 -9.34
C LYS A 55 0.38 -17.14 -10.17
N LEU A 56 0.61 -16.19 -11.05
CA LEU A 56 -0.38 -15.75 -12.03
C LEU A 56 -0.55 -16.84 -13.11
N ASN A 57 -1.72 -17.48 -13.13
CA ASN A 57 -2.09 -18.47 -14.15
C ASN A 57 -2.57 -17.77 -15.43
N VAL A 58 -1.64 -17.16 -16.15
CA VAL A 58 -1.94 -16.49 -17.42
C VAL A 58 -1.95 -17.51 -18.56
N ASP A 59 -3.03 -17.52 -19.35
CA ASP A 59 -3.11 -18.34 -20.56
C ASP A 59 -2.06 -17.89 -21.58
N LYS A 60 -1.15 -18.80 -21.93
CA LYS A 60 -0.06 -18.55 -22.88
C LYS A 60 -0.55 -18.34 -24.31
N SER A 61 -1.79 -18.72 -24.63
CA SER A 61 -2.39 -18.53 -25.95
C SER A 61 -2.91 -17.10 -26.18
N VAL A 62 -3.14 -16.35 -25.09
CA VAL A 62 -3.66 -14.98 -25.16
C VAL A 62 -2.55 -13.99 -25.49
N LYS A 63 -2.80 -13.12 -26.49
CA LYS A 63 -1.91 -12.00 -26.79
C LYS A 63 -2.08 -10.90 -25.74
N LEU A 64 -1.06 -10.72 -24.90
CA LEU A 64 -1.03 -9.65 -23.90
C LEU A 64 -0.73 -8.29 -24.56
N PRO A 65 -1.30 -7.19 -24.06
CA PRO A 65 -0.97 -5.85 -24.52
C PRO A 65 0.49 -5.53 -24.20
N LYS A 66 1.24 -5.07 -25.20
CA LYS A 66 2.68 -4.72 -25.08
C LYS A 66 2.95 -3.22 -25.03
N ARG A 67 1.97 -2.40 -25.46
CA ARG A 67 2.09 -0.95 -25.50
C ARG A 67 1.57 -0.33 -24.22
N VAL A 68 2.46 0.33 -23.50
CA VAL A 68 2.11 1.14 -22.34
C VAL A 68 1.72 2.54 -22.83
N HIS A 69 0.45 2.93 -22.63
CA HIS A 69 0.03 4.32 -22.83
C HIS A 69 0.18 5.04 -21.50
N GLN A 70 1.37 5.60 -21.24
CA GLN A 70 1.59 6.38 -20.03
C GLN A 70 0.77 7.67 -20.09
N ARG A 71 -0.01 7.92 -19.04
CA ARG A 71 -0.77 9.16 -18.90
C ARG A 71 0.23 10.31 -18.66
N PRO A 72 0.14 11.44 -19.38
CA PRO A 72 0.97 12.60 -19.07
C PRO A 72 0.64 13.09 -17.66
N LEU A 73 1.68 13.34 -16.88
CA LEU A 73 1.59 13.87 -15.52
C LEU A 73 1.98 15.35 -15.51
N THR A 74 1.39 16.12 -14.61
CA THR A 74 1.89 17.47 -14.30
C THR A 74 3.15 17.40 -13.46
N ASP A 75 3.93 18.48 -13.39
CA ASP A 75 5.17 18.50 -12.59
C ASP A 75 4.93 18.21 -11.10
N ALA A 76 3.83 18.74 -10.55
CA ALA A 76 3.44 18.49 -9.16
C ALA A 76 3.09 17.01 -8.93
N GLN A 77 2.41 16.38 -9.89
CA GLN A 77 2.12 14.95 -9.82
C GLN A 77 3.40 14.12 -9.94
N HIS A 78 4.28 14.46 -10.88
CA HIS A 78 5.54 13.74 -11.07
C HIS A 78 6.35 13.73 -9.78
N LYS A 79 6.54 14.89 -9.13
CA LYS A 79 7.27 14.97 -7.87
C LYS A 79 6.65 14.08 -6.80
N TRP A 80 5.34 14.16 -6.62
CA TRP A 80 4.63 13.36 -5.62
C TRP A 80 4.75 11.86 -5.89
N TYR A 81 4.55 11.41 -7.14
CA TYR A 81 4.69 10.00 -7.48
C TYR A 81 6.11 9.48 -7.29
N THR A 82 7.14 10.29 -7.64
CA THR A 82 8.53 9.90 -7.42
C THR A 82 8.81 9.65 -5.94
N GLU A 83 8.36 10.54 -5.04
CA GLU A 83 8.53 10.37 -3.59
C GLU A 83 7.87 9.06 -3.09
N VAL A 84 6.67 8.74 -3.57
CA VAL A 84 5.97 7.49 -3.20
C VAL A 84 6.67 6.25 -3.76
N ILE A 85 7.18 6.31 -4.99
CA ILE A 85 7.93 5.22 -5.63
C ILE A 85 9.21 4.95 -4.86
N ASP A 86 9.94 5.99 -4.47
CA ASP A 86 11.17 5.87 -3.68
C ASP A 86 10.86 5.22 -2.31
N ASP A 87 9.78 5.63 -1.64
CA ASP A 87 9.34 5.01 -0.38
C ASP A 87 8.98 3.52 -0.55
N MET A 88 8.33 3.15 -1.66
CA MET A 88 8.02 1.75 -1.99
C MET A 88 9.26 0.92 -2.30
N GLU A 89 10.25 1.50 -3.01
CA GLU A 89 11.53 0.85 -3.32
C GLU A 89 12.32 0.61 -2.02
N VAL A 90 12.39 1.61 -1.14
CA VAL A 90 13.05 1.50 0.18
C VAL A 90 12.36 0.47 1.09
N ALA A 91 11.02 0.35 1.01
CA ALA A 91 10.26 -0.66 1.74
C ALA A 91 10.37 -2.07 1.14
N GLY A 92 11.00 -2.23 -0.03
CA GLY A 92 11.11 -3.52 -0.73
C GLY A 92 9.80 -4.01 -1.34
N ILE A 93 8.81 -3.12 -1.51
CA ILE A 93 7.51 -3.43 -2.11
C ILE A 93 7.64 -3.55 -3.63
N ILE A 94 8.47 -2.69 -4.22
CA ILE A 94 8.79 -2.70 -5.66
C ILE A 94 10.29 -2.81 -5.86
N SER A 95 10.70 -3.26 -7.05
CA SER A 95 12.09 -3.30 -7.47
C SER A 95 12.22 -2.84 -8.91
N ARG A 96 13.40 -2.32 -9.24
CA ARG A 96 13.76 -2.02 -10.63
C ARG A 96 13.98 -3.33 -11.38
N ILE A 97 13.30 -3.46 -12.51
CA ILE A 97 13.46 -4.59 -13.42
C ILE A 97 14.00 -4.07 -14.76
N PRO A 98 15.01 -4.74 -15.33
CA PRO A 98 15.50 -4.34 -16.64
C PRO A 98 14.45 -4.70 -17.72
N PRO A 99 14.32 -3.90 -18.79
CA PRO A 99 13.27 -4.08 -19.80
C PRO A 99 13.23 -5.48 -20.43
N GLU A 100 14.38 -6.14 -20.57
CA GLU A 100 14.53 -7.49 -21.12
C GLU A 100 13.86 -8.59 -20.29
N GLU A 101 13.67 -8.39 -18.99
CA GLU A 101 12.98 -9.34 -18.12
C GLU A 101 11.45 -9.16 -18.16
N VAL A 102 10.97 -8.08 -18.75
CA VAL A 102 9.53 -7.80 -18.86
C VAL A 102 8.93 -8.54 -20.06
N LYS A 103 8.17 -9.60 -19.78
CA LYS A 103 7.55 -10.47 -20.81
C LYS A 103 6.55 -9.76 -21.74
N CYS A 104 6.12 -8.54 -21.40
CA CYS A 104 5.07 -7.80 -22.10
C CYS A 104 5.49 -6.37 -22.47
N THR A 105 6.72 -6.19 -22.93
CA THR A 105 7.18 -4.93 -23.54
C THR A 105 7.40 -5.13 -25.04
N SER A 106 7.32 -4.05 -25.80
CA SER A 106 7.58 -3.99 -27.24
C SER A 106 8.49 -2.82 -27.54
#